data_AF-A0A0B7BBA3-F1
#
_entry.id   AF-A0A0B7BBA3-F1
#
_cell.length_a   1.000
_cell.length_b   1.000
_cell.length_c   1.000
_cell.angle_alpha   90.00
_cell.angle_beta   90.00
_cell.angle_gamma   90.00
#
_symmetry.space_group_name_H-M   'P 1'
#
loop_
_entity.id
_entity.type
_entity.pdbx_description
1 polymer ?
#
loop_
_entity_poly.entity_id
_entity_poly.type
_entity_poly.pdbx_seq_one_letter_code
_entity_poly.pdbx_strand_id
1 'polypeptide(L)'
;MDLSTLVISVIVLLIVYYWFRRSDKRLPPFPTRPIPILGNLLALNADMPTLFRTWRTQFGDMFSLYLGGTYVVVLNGYDLIKEALVTNGSVCSDRPPFFFDEATGIPVKGVGMSSGNEWKEQRTVILSIFRTFGVSTNLLAEKIMDERNSLTEYLTSLNENSTNIQFMIYISISNIICSILIGQRFEYEDNELNTIMQAVRDISSGEIVSIVNFIPWLQYLPGDFFKAKKITLNSQKLMSILAMYVDKKKRDVGDITEIDNFIDAYMIEKNKHDKAGLSTSLDEDSLKKIMFELFMAGTETSSTTIYWCV
;
A
#
# COMPACT_ATOMS: atom_id res chain seq x y z
N MET A 1 1.63 7.26 -55.10
CA MET A 1 1.09 7.48 -53.74
C MET A 1 -0.34 7.94 -53.91
N ASP A 2 -1.30 7.17 -53.41
CA ASP A 2 -2.71 7.50 -53.56
C ASP A 2 -3.05 8.76 -52.74
N LEU A 3 -3.94 9.61 -53.25
CA LEU A 3 -4.34 10.86 -52.59
C LEU A 3 -4.78 10.63 -51.13
N SER A 4 -5.42 9.50 -50.86
CA SER A 4 -5.80 9.04 -49.52
C SER A 4 -4.60 8.88 -48.58
N THR A 5 -3.50 8.28 -49.05
CA THR A 5 -2.27 8.11 -48.26
C THR A 5 -1.62 9.44 -47.90
N LEU A 6 -1.66 10.40 -48.81
CA LEU A 6 -1.10 11.74 -48.60
C LEU A 6 -1.93 12.53 -47.58
N VAL A 7 -3.26 12.47 -47.69
CA VAL A 7 -4.18 13.13 -46.73
C VAL A 7 -4.03 12.54 -45.33
N ILE A 8 -3.99 11.21 -45.19
CA ILE A 8 -3.76 10.55 -43.89
C ILE A 8 -2.42 10.97 -43.31
N SER A 9 -1.35 11.00 -44.11
CA SER A 9 -0.01 11.39 -43.66
C SER A 9 0.02 12.83 -43.17
N VAL A 10 -0.62 13.77 -43.88
CA VAL A 10 -0.72 15.17 -43.46
C VAL A 10 -1.52 15.31 -42.17
N ILE A 11 -2.63 14.58 -42.03
CA ILE A 11 -3.44 14.58 -40.79
C ILE A 11 -2.61 14.06 -39.62
N VAL A 12 -1.90 12.94 -39.79
CA VAL A 12 -1.02 12.38 -38.75
C VAL A 12 0.08 13.38 -38.39
N LEU A 13 0.74 14.00 -39.38
CA LEU A 13 1.77 15.02 -39.13
C LEU A 13 1.21 16.25 -38.41
N LEU A 14 0.00 16.69 -38.75
CA LEU A 14 -0.66 17.79 -38.05
C LEU A 14 -1.02 17.41 -36.61
N ILE A 15 -1.55 16.22 -36.38
CA ILE A 15 -1.84 15.69 -35.03
C ILE A 15 -0.54 15.66 -34.21
N VAL A 16 0.52 15.09 -34.78
CA VAL A 16 1.85 15.04 -34.16
C VAL A 16 2.38 16.45 -33.88
N TYR A 17 2.29 17.37 -34.84
CA TYR A 17 2.72 18.76 -34.69
C TYR A 17 1.96 19.48 -33.57
N TYR A 18 0.63 19.40 -33.56
CA TYR A 18 -0.19 20.02 -32.52
C TYR A 18 0.05 19.37 -31.16
N TRP A 19 0.28 18.06 -31.10
CA TRP A 19 0.63 17.36 -29.86
C TRP A 19 1.94 17.87 -29.29
N PHE A 20 2.99 17.99 -30.11
CA PHE A 20 4.29 18.51 -29.69
C PHE A 20 4.30 20.02 -29.41
N ARG A 21 3.30 20.77 -29.88
CA ARG A 21 3.14 22.20 -29.61
C ARG A 21 2.29 22.50 -28.38
N ARG A 22 1.56 21.52 -27.83
CA ARG A 22 0.78 21.70 -26.60
C ARG A 22 1.71 21.92 -25.41
N SER A 23 1.76 23.17 -24.96
CA SER A 23 2.31 23.55 -23.66
C SER A 23 1.28 24.45 -22.99
N ASP A 24 0.57 23.92 -22.00
CA ASP A 24 -0.26 24.75 -21.14
C ASP A 24 0.65 25.45 -20.15
N LYS A 25 0.77 26.78 -20.27
CA LYS A 25 1.64 27.60 -19.42
C LYS A 25 1.20 27.63 -17.95
N ARG A 26 0.00 27.13 -17.63
CA ARG A 26 -0.52 27.04 -16.26
C ARG A 26 -0.05 25.76 -15.55
N LEU A 27 0.47 24.79 -16.29
CA LEU A 27 0.97 23.54 -15.70
C LEU A 27 2.46 23.65 -15.37
N PRO A 28 2.94 22.89 -14.37
CA PRO A 28 4.36 22.76 -14.09
C PRO A 28 5.13 22.25 -15.32
N PRO A 29 6.44 22.55 -15.42
CA PRO A 29 7.26 22.15 -16.56
C PRO A 29 7.35 20.63 -16.69
N PHE A 30 7.50 20.14 -17.92
CA PHE A 30 7.79 18.73 -18.20
C PHE A 30 9.28 18.53 -18.41
N PRO A 31 9.95 17.66 -17.63
CA PRO A 31 11.39 17.43 -17.77
C PRO A 31 11.79 16.86 -19.13
N THR A 32 10.96 15.98 -19.66
CA THR A 32 11.09 15.41 -21.01
C THR A 32 9.75 15.55 -21.73
N ARG A 33 9.79 15.64 -23.07
CA ARG A 33 8.54 15.74 -23.84
C ARG A 33 7.80 14.40 -23.78
N PRO A 34 6.52 14.39 -23.38
CA PRO A 34 5.75 13.15 -23.31
C PRO A 34 5.50 12.62 -24.73
N ILE A 35 5.85 11.36 -24.96
CA ILE A 35 5.50 10.67 -26.20
C ILE A 35 4.03 10.22 -26.16
N PRO A 36 3.35 10.08 -27.31
CA PRO A 36 1.97 9.59 -27.35
C PRO A 36 1.82 8.24 -26.63
N ILE A 37 0.70 8.06 -25.91
CA ILE A 37 0.32 6.86 -25.14
C ILE A 37 1.19 6.61 -23.91
N LEU A 38 2.52 6.48 -24.06
CA LEU A 38 3.42 6.13 -22.97
C LEU A 38 3.82 7.31 -22.08
N GLY A 39 3.72 8.54 -22.60
CA GLY A 39 4.11 9.75 -21.89
C GLY A 39 5.63 9.80 -21.63
N ASN A 40 6.02 9.89 -20.37
CA ASN A 40 7.40 9.99 -19.88
C ASN A 40 7.94 8.64 -19.38
N LEU A 41 7.19 7.53 -19.51
CA LEU A 41 7.63 6.21 -19.02
C LEU A 41 9.01 5.80 -19.57
N LEU A 42 9.31 6.10 -20.84
CA LEU A 42 10.61 5.78 -21.44
C LEU A 42 11.77 6.67 -20.97
N ALA A 43 11.47 7.80 -20.33
CA ALA A 43 12.46 8.69 -19.74
C ALA A 43 12.83 8.28 -18.32
N LEU A 44 12.07 7.36 -17.71
CA LEU A 44 12.36 6.83 -16.39
C LEU A 44 13.44 5.74 -16.49
N ASN A 45 14.25 5.63 -15.45
CA ASN A 45 15.29 4.61 -15.34
C ASN A 45 15.23 3.94 -13.95
N ALA A 46 16.10 2.95 -13.72
CA ALA A 46 16.12 2.22 -12.45
C ALA A 46 16.46 3.12 -11.24
N ASP A 47 17.31 4.14 -11.43
CA ASP A 47 17.70 5.09 -10.39
C ASP A 47 16.82 6.36 -10.41
N MET A 48 15.53 6.16 -10.14
CA MET A 48 14.53 7.24 -10.04
C MET A 48 14.96 8.34 -9.06
N PRO A 49 15.50 8.04 -7.86
CA PRO A 49 15.91 9.10 -6.92
C PRO A 49 16.95 10.05 -7.51
N THR A 50 17.98 9.56 -8.19
CA THR A 50 18.99 10.41 -8.84
C THR A 50 18.42 11.17 -10.03
N LEU A 51 17.58 10.51 -10.84
CA LEU A 51 16.90 11.14 -11.97
C LEU A 51 16.03 12.32 -11.49
N PHE A 52 15.23 12.13 -10.45
CA PHE A 52 14.34 13.17 -9.92
C PHE A 52 15.12 14.30 -9.27
N ARG A 53 16.26 14.03 -8.62
CA ARG A 53 17.18 15.10 -8.16
C ARG A 53 17.71 15.93 -9.32
N THR A 54 18.06 15.29 -10.43
CA THR A 54 18.54 15.99 -11.64
C THR A 54 17.44 16.82 -12.29
N TRP A 55 16.21 16.30 -12.37
CA TRP A 55 15.08 17.07 -12.86
C TRP A 55 14.72 18.22 -11.94
N ARG A 56 14.82 18.03 -10.62
CA ARG A 56 14.63 19.10 -9.65
C ARG A 56 15.62 20.25 -9.87
N THR A 57 16.89 19.98 -10.12
CA THR A 57 17.89 21.04 -10.37
C THR A 57 17.66 21.77 -11.70
N GLN A 58 17.08 21.11 -12.70
CA GLN A 58 16.84 21.69 -14.03
C GLN A 58 15.50 22.42 -14.16
N PHE A 59 14.45 21.88 -13.53
CA PHE A 59 13.06 22.33 -13.73
C PHE A 59 12.43 22.94 -12.48
N GLY A 60 13.13 22.88 -11.34
CA GLY A 60 12.67 23.42 -10.06
C GLY A 60 11.98 22.37 -9.18
N ASP A 61 11.42 22.85 -8.07
CA ASP A 61 10.82 21.99 -7.04
C ASP A 61 9.52 21.29 -7.48
N MET A 62 8.88 21.75 -8.55
CA MET A 62 7.64 21.18 -9.08
C MET A 62 7.78 20.90 -10.58
N PHE A 63 7.47 19.68 -11.00
CA PHE A 63 7.44 19.31 -12.41
C PHE A 63 6.38 18.25 -12.71
N SER A 64 6.01 18.11 -13.98
CA SER A 64 4.95 17.23 -14.45
C SER A 64 5.45 16.08 -15.29
N LEU A 65 4.75 14.95 -15.21
CA LEU A 65 4.97 13.74 -15.99
C LEU A 65 3.63 13.20 -16.50
N TYR A 66 3.64 12.57 -17.66
CA TYR A 66 2.57 11.67 -18.08
C TYR A 66 3.04 10.23 -17.95
N LEU A 67 2.37 9.41 -17.14
CA LEU A 67 2.71 8.00 -16.97
C LEU A 67 1.54 7.16 -17.49
N GLY A 68 1.70 6.57 -18.68
CA GLY A 68 0.68 5.67 -19.26
C GLY A 68 -0.70 6.30 -19.51
N GLY A 69 -0.75 7.64 -19.63
CA GLY A 69 -2.00 8.41 -19.74
C GLY A 69 -2.42 9.10 -18.44
N THR A 70 -1.79 8.79 -17.31
CA THR A 70 -2.00 9.47 -16.03
C THR A 70 -1.13 10.71 -15.93
N TYR A 71 -1.72 11.86 -15.63
CA TYR A 71 -0.98 13.09 -15.35
C TYR A 71 -0.50 13.10 -13.90
N VAL A 72 0.81 13.21 -13.70
CA VAL A 72 1.47 13.16 -12.40
C VAL A 72 2.22 14.46 -12.17
N VAL A 73 2.03 15.08 -11.00
CA VAL A 73 2.81 16.23 -10.55
C VAL A 73 3.76 15.74 -9.46
N VAL A 74 5.05 15.96 -9.64
CA VAL A 74 6.09 15.63 -8.66
C VAL A 74 6.38 16.88 -7.85
N LEU A 75 6.27 16.75 -6.52
CA LEU A 75 6.55 17.81 -5.55
C LEU A 75 7.87 17.48 -4.84
N ASN A 76 8.77 18.46 -4.81
CA ASN A 76 10.05 18.36 -4.13
C ASN A 76 10.20 19.52 -3.13
N GLY A 77 10.93 19.28 -2.05
CA GLY A 77 11.19 20.30 -1.03
C GLY A 77 10.08 20.38 0.03
N TYR A 78 10.49 20.73 1.25
CA TYR A 78 9.62 20.71 2.42
C TYR A 78 8.43 21.66 2.29
N ASP A 79 8.67 22.91 1.88
CA ASP A 79 7.64 23.94 1.86
C ASP A 79 6.50 23.58 0.91
N LEU A 80 6.83 23.11 -0.29
CA LEU A 80 5.84 22.72 -1.28
C LEU A 80 5.04 21.47 -0.88
N ILE A 81 5.73 20.47 -0.31
CA ILE A 81 5.07 19.26 0.20
C ILE A 81 4.13 19.60 1.37
N LYS A 82 4.55 20.51 2.27
CA LYS A 82 3.72 20.99 3.37
C LYS A 82 2.53 21.81 2.86
N GLU A 83 2.73 22.67 1.87
CA GLU A 83 1.64 23.43 1.25
C GLU A 83 0.59 22.49 0.68
N ALA A 84 1.00 21.50 -0.12
CA ALA A 84 0.08 20.55 -0.76
C ALA A 84 -0.62 19.62 0.27
N LEU A 85 0.15 18.98 1.15
CA LEU A 85 -0.38 17.90 2.01
C LEU A 85 -0.96 18.39 3.34
N VAL A 86 -0.58 19.59 3.81
CA VAL A 86 -1.06 20.15 5.08
C VAL A 86 -1.98 21.34 4.84
N THR A 87 -1.50 22.37 4.15
CA THR A 87 -2.27 23.62 3.96
C THR A 87 -3.47 23.39 3.06
N ASN A 88 -3.26 22.66 1.95
CA ASN A 88 -4.29 22.28 0.98
C ASN A 88 -4.70 20.80 1.11
N GLY A 89 -4.51 20.21 2.29
CA GLY A 89 -4.68 18.77 2.50
C GLY A 89 -6.06 18.25 2.12
N SER A 90 -7.12 19.05 2.25
CA SER A 90 -8.49 18.66 1.85
C SER A 90 -8.68 18.49 0.34
N VAL A 91 -7.83 19.11 -0.48
CA VAL A 91 -7.86 19.00 -1.95
C VAL A 91 -6.96 17.86 -2.41
N CYS A 92 -5.84 17.63 -1.71
CA CYS A 92 -4.84 16.63 -2.05
C CYS A 92 -4.98 15.32 -1.26
N SER A 93 -6.11 15.09 -0.59
CA SER A 93 -6.30 13.92 0.29
C SER A 93 -6.76 12.65 -0.42
N ASP A 94 -7.29 12.75 -1.63
CA ASP A 94 -7.87 11.60 -2.33
C ASP A 94 -6.82 10.61 -2.80
N ARG A 95 -7.24 9.36 -3.04
CA ARG A 95 -6.39 8.26 -3.50
C ARG A 95 -6.69 7.94 -4.97
N PRO A 96 -5.66 7.86 -5.83
CA PRO A 96 -5.85 7.36 -7.19
C PRO A 96 -6.14 5.85 -7.16
N PRO A 97 -6.85 5.30 -8.16
CA PRO A 97 -6.94 3.86 -8.36
C PRO A 97 -5.54 3.24 -8.43
N PHE A 98 -5.38 2.09 -7.77
CA PHE A 98 -4.10 1.42 -7.67
C PHE A 98 -4.30 -0.07 -7.94
N PHE A 99 -3.53 -0.65 -8.85
CA PHE A 99 -3.66 -2.05 -9.25
C PHE A 99 -3.54 -3.00 -8.05
N PHE A 100 -2.64 -2.70 -7.11
CA PHE A 100 -2.49 -3.51 -5.90
C PHE A 100 -3.76 -3.54 -5.05
N ASP A 101 -4.54 -2.45 -5.05
CA ASP A 101 -5.82 -2.40 -4.34
C ASP A 101 -6.87 -3.29 -5.02
N GLU A 102 -6.98 -3.21 -6.35
CA GLU A 102 -7.86 -4.05 -7.16
C GLU A 102 -7.48 -5.53 -7.06
N ALA A 103 -6.18 -5.82 -7.02
CA ALA A 103 -5.62 -7.17 -6.94
C ALA A 103 -6.06 -7.92 -5.67
N THR A 104 -6.49 -7.23 -4.60
CA THR A 104 -7.00 -7.89 -3.39
C THR A 104 -8.44 -8.41 -3.54
N GLY A 105 -9.17 -8.01 -4.60
CA GLY A 105 -10.58 -8.37 -4.80
C GLY A 105 -11.58 -7.55 -3.96
N ILE A 106 -11.11 -6.61 -3.15
CA ILE A 106 -11.93 -5.70 -2.34
C ILE A 106 -11.37 -4.27 -2.53
N PRO A 107 -11.62 -3.63 -3.67
CA PRO A 107 -11.07 -2.31 -3.98
C PRO A 107 -11.82 -1.20 -3.23
N VAL A 108 -11.15 -0.06 -3.03
CA VAL A 108 -11.70 1.19 -2.48
C VAL A 108 -12.19 1.11 -1.02
N LYS A 109 -11.98 -0.02 -0.34
CA LYS A 109 -12.22 -0.20 1.10
C LYS A 109 -10.93 -0.03 1.91
N GLY A 110 -11.07 0.07 3.24
CA GLY A 110 -9.94 0.18 4.16
C GLY A 110 -9.56 1.63 4.46
N VAL A 111 -8.27 1.89 4.72
CA VAL A 111 -7.72 3.20 5.08
C VAL A 111 -6.54 3.64 4.21
N GLY A 112 -5.85 2.70 3.55
CA GLY A 112 -4.76 3.01 2.65
C GLY A 112 -5.24 3.62 1.33
N MET A 113 -6.27 3.01 0.74
CA MET A 113 -6.72 3.27 -0.64
C MET A 113 -8.13 3.89 -0.75
N SER A 114 -8.87 3.99 0.36
CA SER A 114 -10.18 4.64 0.40
C SER A 114 -10.08 6.17 0.48
N SER A 115 -11.19 6.88 0.23
CA SER A 115 -11.27 8.35 0.31
C SER A 115 -12.63 8.80 0.86
N GLY A 116 -12.77 10.10 1.17
CA GLY A 116 -14.04 10.66 1.61
C GLY A 116 -14.49 10.21 3.02
N ASN A 117 -15.80 10.04 3.20
CA ASN A 117 -16.40 9.76 4.51
C ASN A 117 -16.08 8.36 5.04
N GLU A 118 -16.00 7.37 4.14
CA GLU A 118 -15.60 5.99 4.50
C GLU A 118 -14.20 5.98 5.11
N TRP A 119 -13.23 6.60 4.43
CA TRP A 119 -11.88 6.74 4.97
C TRP A 119 -11.85 7.45 6.33
N LYS A 120 -12.62 8.53 6.49
CA LYS A 120 -12.66 9.30 7.76
C LYS A 120 -13.20 8.46 8.91
N GLU A 121 -14.29 7.73 8.68
CA GLU A 121 -14.90 6.86 9.68
C GLU A 121 -13.95 5.72 10.05
N GLN A 122 -13.47 4.97 9.05
CA GLN A 122 -12.55 3.85 9.24
C GLN A 122 -11.28 4.29 9.98
N ARG A 123 -10.64 5.38 9.54
CA ARG A 123 -9.45 5.92 10.21
C ARG A 123 -9.72 6.34 11.65
N THR A 124 -10.88 6.94 11.92
CA THR A 124 -11.24 7.38 13.28
C THR A 124 -11.40 6.18 14.21
N VAL A 125 -12.08 5.13 13.76
CA VAL A 125 -12.25 3.89 14.52
C VAL A 125 -10.92 3.19 14.75
N ILE A 126 -10.10 2.99 13.72
CA ILE A 126 -8.77 2.37 13.84
C ILE A 126 -7.89 3.13 14.85
N LEU A 127 -7.83 4.46 14.76
CA LEU A 127 -7.05 5.27 15.70
C LEU A 127 -7.59 5.20 17.13
N SER A 128 -8.91 5.12 17.30
CA SER A 128 -9.53 4.90 18.61
C SER A 128 -9.09 3.56 19.20
N ILE A 129 -9.15 2.49 18.42
CA ILE A 129 -8.74 1.14 18.83
C ILE A 129 -7.24 1.10 19.20
N PHE A 130 -6.36 1.67 18.38
CA PHE A 130 -4.93 1.70 18.69
C PHE A 130 -4.59 2.53 19.92
N ARG A 131 -5.33 3.61 20.19
CA ARG A 131 -5.18 4.36 21.45
C ARG A 131 -5.56 3.52 22.65
N THR A 132 -6.60 2.69 22.52
CA THR A 132 -6.98 1.73 23.55
C THR A 132 -5.83 0.76 23.83
N PHE A 133 -5.26 0.14 22.79
CA PHE A 133 -4.15 -0.81 22.94
C PHE A 133 -2.82 -0.20 23.40
N GLY A 134 -2.58 1.06 23.08
CA GLY A 134 -1.36 1.76 23.49
C GLY A 134 -1.50 2.40 24.86
N VAL A 135 -2.17 3.55 24.89
CA VAL A 135 -2.17 4.46 26.05
C VAL A 135 -3.03 3.93 27.20
N SER A 136 -4.12 3.20 26.91
CA SER A 136 -5.06 2.79 27.96
C SER A 136 -4.76 1.43 28.60
N THR A 137 -4.07 0.53 27.90
CA THR A 137 -3.83 -0.84 28.39
C THR A 137 -2.37 -1.29 28.41
N ASN A 138 -1.41 -0.50 27.89
CA ASN A 138 0.00 -0.92 27.68
C ASN A 138 0.19 -2.21 26.84
N LEU A 139 -0.87 -2.76 26.26
CA LEU A 139 -0.89 -4.05 25.56
C LEU A 139 0.13 -4.09 24.41
N LEU A 140 0.31 -2.98 23.69
CA LEU A 140 1.31 -2.89 22.63
C LEU A 140 2.74 -3.08 23.16
N ALA A 141 3.08 -2.44 24.28
CA ALA A 141 4.42 -2.53 24.85
C ALA A 141 4.71 -3.93 25.36
N GLU A 142 3.74 -4.57 26.01
CA GLU A 142 3.84 -5.96 26.48
C GLU A 142 4.10 -6.91 25.30
N LYS A 143 3.29 -6.83 24.24
CA LYS A 143 3.47 -7.65 23.03
C LYS A 143 4.84 -7.46 22.36
N ILE A 144 5.36 -6.23 22.36
CA ILE A 144 6.72 -5.94 21.84
C ILE A 144 7.79 -6.56 22.74
N MET A 145 7.65 -6.45 24.05
CA MET A 145 8.61 -7.01 25.02
C MET A 145 8.64 -8.54 24.97
N ASP A 146 7.47 -9.16 24.85
CA ASP A 146 7.33 -10.61 24.70
C ASP A 146 8.01 -11.09 23.42
N GLU A 147 7.74 -10.45 22.28
CA GLU A 147 8.34 -10.88 21.02
C GLU A 147 9.85 -10.61 20.95
N ARG A 148 10.33 -9.54 21.60
CA ARG A 148 11.77 -9.32 21.81
C ARG A 148 12.40 -10.49 22.59
N ASN A 149 11.76 -10.94 23.66
CA ASN A 149 12.25 -12.08 24.45
C ASN A 149 12.29 -13.34 23.58
N SER A 150 11.21 -13.64 22.87
CA SER A 150 11.14 -14.79 21.96
C SER A 150 12.20 -14.75 20.86
N LEU A 151 12.46 -13.58 20.26
CA LEU A 151 13.53 -13.42 19.28
C LEU A 151 14.90 -13.69 19.91
N THR A 152 15.15 -13.18 21.10
CA THR A 152 16.43 -13.34 21.80
C THR A 152 16.67 -14.81 22.19
N GLU A 153 15.64 -15.48 22.69
CA GLU A 153 15.67 -16.91 23.02
C GLU A 153 15.93 -17.75 21.76
N TYR A 154 15.22 -17.46 20.67
CA TYR A 154 15.43 -18.13 19.39
C TYR A 154 16.87 -17.95 18.89
N LEU A 155 17.38 -16.72 18.86
CA LEU A 155 18.76 -16.43 18.43
C LEU A 155 19.80 -17.12 19.33
N THR A 156 19.56 -17.20 20.64
CA THR A 156 20.46 -17.88 21.57
C THR A 156 20.47 -19.39 21.33
N SER A 157 19.32 -19.97 21.00
CA SER A 157 19.19 -21.41 20.74
C SER A 157 19.97 -21.90 19.51
N LEU A 158 20.30 -21.00 18.57
CA LEU A 158 21.03 -21.32 17.34
C LEU A 158 22.50 -21.70 17.57
N ASN A 159 23.07 -21.52 18.77
CA ASN A 159 24.40 -22.02 19.16
C ASN A 159 25.49 -21.83 18.08
N GLU A 160 25.68 -20.57 17.64
CA GLU A 160 26.65 -20.14 16.60
C GLU A 160 26.33 -20.53 15.15
N ASN A 161 25.20 -21.18 14.88
CA ASN A 161 24.79 -21.45 13.50
C ASN A 161 24.38 -20.17 12.76
N SER A 162 24.82 -20.03 11.51
CA SER A 162 24.43 -18.90 10.67
C SER A 162 22.93 -18.93 10.39
N THR A 163 22.27 -17.79 10.53
CA THR A 163 20.85 -17.62 10.18
C THR A 163 20.62 -16.38 9.32
N ASN A 164 19.48 -16.35 8.64
CA ASN A 164 19.04 -15.18 7.89
C ASN A 164 18.37 -14.18 8.83
N ILE A 165 19.15 -13.23 9.36
CA ILE A 165 18.67 -12.19 10.29
C ILE A 165 17.55 -11.37 9.68
N GLN A 166 17.60 -11.06 8.37
CA GLN A 166 16.52 -10.34 7.70
C GLN A 166 15.20 -11.08 7.86
N PHE A 167 15.18 -12.39 7.59
CA PHE A 167 13.97 -13.20 7.70
C PHE A 167 13.45 -13.28 9.15
N MET A 168 14.35 -13.38 10.12
CA MET A 168 13.99 -13.41 11.55
C MET A 168 13.37 -12.09 12.02
N ILE A 169 13.91 -10.95 11.57
CA ILE A 169 13.32 -9.63 11.86
C ILE A 169 11.93 -9.53 11.24
N TYR A 170 11.75 -9.98 10.00
CA TYR A 170 10.44 -9.97 9.33
C TYR A 170 9.40 -10.79 10.10
N ILE A 171 9.76 -12.01 10.54
CA ILE A 171 8.91 -12.86 11.37
C ILE A 171 8.57 -12.18 12.69
N SER A 172 9.57 -11.67 13.40
CA SER A 172 9.40 -11.05 14.71
C SER A 172 8.45 -9.85 14.65
N ILE A 173 8.64 -8.94 13.68
CA ILE A 173 7.76 -7.80 13.47
C ILE A 173 6.35 -8.25 13.05
N SER A 174 6.24 -9.29 12.22
CA SER A 174 4.96 -9.87 11.85
C SER A 174 4.21 -10.46 13.05
N ASN A 175 4.93 -11.08 13.98
CA ASN A 175 4.34 -11.61 15.21
C ASN A 175 3.79 -10.52 16.11
N ILE A 176 4.46 -9.36 16.21
CA ILE A 176 3.92 -8.21 16.95
C ILE A 176 2.59 -7.78 16.35
N ILE A 177 2.52 -7.57 15.03
CA ILE A 177 1.29 -7.13 14.38
C ILE A 177 0.20 -8.21 14.42
N CYS A 178 0.52 -9.49 14.23
CA CYS A 178 -0.42 -10.61 14.41
C CYS A 178 -0.98 -10.66 15.84
N SER A 179 -0.12 -10.49 16.84
CA SER A 179 -0.53 -10.50 18.24
C SER A 179 -1.51 -9.37 18.55
N ILE A 180 -1.36 -8.20 17.91
CA ILE A 180 -2.31 -7.07 18.04
C ILE A 180 -3.60 -7.34 17.25
N LEU A 181 -3.48 -7.86 16.04
CA LEU A 181 -4.61 -7.98 15.11
C LEU A 181 -5.54 -9.15 15.45
N ILE A 182 -4.96 -10.32 15.72
CA ILE A 182 -5.69 -11.60 15.89
C ILE A 182 -5.47 -12.24 17.27
N GLY A 183 -4.66 -11.61 18.13
CA GLY A 183 -4.40 -12.10 19.49
C GLY A 183 -3.52 -13.35 19.55
N GLN A 184 -2.76 -13.66 18.49
CA GLN A 184 -1.90 -14.84 18.43
C GLN A 184 -0.53 -14.50 17.83
N ARG A 185 0.49 -15.26 18.24
CA ARG A 185 1.81 -15.30 17.60
C ARG A 185 2.00 -16.62 16.87
N PHE A 186 2.93 -16.65 15.94
CA PHE A 186 3.37 -17.84 15.23
C PHE A 186 4.79 -18.21 15.67
N GLU A 187 5.13 -19.49 15.61
CA GLU A 187 6.50 -19.94 15.85
C GLU A 187 7.41 -19.56 14.68
N TYR A 188 8.70 -19.36 14.96
CA TYR A 188 9.69 -18.96 13.95
C TYR A 188 9.86 -20.00 12.82
N GLU A 189 9.57 -21.26 13.11
CA GLU A 189 9.67 -22.37 12.16
C GLU A 189 8.31 -22.75 11.55
N ASP A 190 7.27 -21.96 11.79
CA ASP A 190 5.93 -22.24 11.30
C ASP A 190 5.82 -22.10 9.77
N ASN A 191 5.33 -23.15 9.11
CA ASN A 191 5.21 -23.19 7.65
C ASN A 191 4.14 -22.23 7.11
N GLU A 192 3.07 -21.95 7.86
CA GLU A 192 2.02 -21.01 7.47
C GLU A 192 2.59 -19.59 7.47
N LEU A 193 3.29 -19.20 8.54
CA LEU A 193 3.93 -17.89 8.63
C LEU A 193 4.99 -17.71 7.53
N ASN A 194 5.83 -18.72 7.30
CA ASN A 194 6.81 -18.68 6.21
C ASN A 194 6.15 -18.45 4.85
N THR A 195 5.01 -19.08 4.61
CA THR A 195 4.23 -18.90 3.38
C THR A 195 3.66 -17.48 3.28
N ILE A 196 3.15 -16.92 4.38
CA ILE A 196 2.66 -15.55 4.45
C ILE A 196 3.80 -14.56 4.18
N MET A 197 4.96 -14.75 4.81
CA MET A 197 6.14 -13.88 4.64
C MET A 197 6.67 -13.90 3.21
N GLN A 198 6.65 -15.05 2.53
CA GLN A 198 6.99 -15.12 1.12
C GLN A 198 6.00 -14.33 0.26
N ALA A 199 4.70 -14.43 0.54
CA ALA A 199 3.68 -13.66 -0.18
C ALA A 199 3.85 -12.14 0.03
N VAL A 200 4.11 -11.71 1.27
CA VAL A 200 4.41 -10.29 1.61
C VAL A 200 5.61 -9.80 0.82
N ARG A 201 6.74 -10.52 0.84
CA ARG A 201 7.96 -10.12 0.10
C ARG A 201 7.73 -10.07 -1.41
N ASP A 202 6.99 -11.03 -1.97
CA ASP A 202 6.68 -11.05 -3.40
C ASP A 202 5.83 -9.83 -3.80
N ILE A 203 4.86 -9.46 -2.97
CA ILE A 203 4.03 -8.26 -3.16
C ILE A 203 4.89 -6.99 -3.04
N SER A 204 5.78 -6.93 -2.05
CA SER A 204 6.64 -5.78 -1.78
C SER A 204 7.79 -5.59 -2.78
N SER A 205 8.09 -6.59 -3.63
CA SER A 205 9.13 -6.50 -4.67
C SER A 205 8.72 -5.58 -5.84
N GLY A 206 8.73 -4.28 -5.57
CA GLY A 206 7.98 -3.22 -6.25
C GLY A 206 8.50 -2.68 -7.59
N GLU A 207 9.48 -3.29 -8.25
CA GLU A 207 10.08 -2.67 -9.45
C GLU A 207 9.18 -2.77 -10.70
N ILE A 208 8.35 -3.81 -10.82
CA ILE A 208 7.56 -4.08 -12.05
C ILE A 208 6.07 -3.70 -11.87
N VAL A 209 5.58 -3.68 -10.61
CA VAL A 209 4.18 -3.34 -10.25
C VAL A 209 3.81 -1.93 -10.68
N SER A 210 4.80 -1.03 -10.73
CA SER A 210 4.63 0.38 -11.06
C SER A 210 4.01 0.59 -12.45
N ILE A 211 4.36 -0.20 -13.47
CA ILE A 211 3.88 0.08 -14.84
C ILE A 211 2.41 -0.33 -15.05
N VAL A 212 1.94 -1.37 -14.37
CA VAL A 212 0.54 -1.84 -14.49
C VAL A 212 -0.42 -0.82 -13.88
N ASN A 213 0.01 -0.07 -12.85
CA ASN A 213 -0.77 1.05 -12.31
C ASN A 213 -1.02 2.14 -13.36
N PHE A 214 -0.01 2.42 -14.20
CA PHE A 214 -0.10 3.47 -15.21
C PHE A 214 -0.69 3.00 -16.53
N ILE A 215 -0.56 1.69 -16.84
CA ILE A 215 -1.10 1.07 -18.05
C ILE A 215 -1.90 -0.19 -17.65
N PRO A 216 -3.16 -0.04 -17.20
CA PRO A 216 -3.92 -1.14 -16.61
C PRO A 216 -4.16 -2.33 -17.54
N TRP A 217 -4.25 -2.12 -18.86
CA TRP A 217 -4.53 -3.19 -19.81
C TRP A 217 -3.38 -4.21 -19.94
N LEU A 218 -2.17 -3.89 -19.45
CA LEU A 218 -1.03 -4.82 -19.43
C LEU A 218 -1.32 -6.09 -18.60
N GLN A 219 -2.23 -6.02 -17.63
CA GLN A 219 -2.60 -7.16 -16.80
C GLN A 219 -3.29 -8.30 -17.60
N TYR A 220 -3.90 -7.98 -18.75
CA TYR A 220 -4.64 -8.94 -19.57
C TYR A 220 -3.78 -9.67 -20.60
N LEU A 221 -2.49 -9.33 -20.70
CA LEU A 221 -1.59 -9.99 -21.64
C LEU A 221 -1.41 -11.49 -21.31
N PRO A 222 -1.22 -12.35 -22.32
CA PRO A 222 -0.86 -13.74 -22.09
C PRO A 222 0.51 -13.82 -21.40
N GLY A 223 0.69 -14.78 -20.47
CA GLY A 223 1.88 -14.85 -19.61
C GLY A 223 1.79 -13.96 -18.36
N ASP A 224 2.92 -13.70 -17.71
CA ASP A 224 3.01 -12.84 -16.52
C ASP A 224 4.25 -11.93 -16.57
N PHE A 225 4.45 -11.28 -17.72
CA PHE A 225 5.62 -10.42 -17.99
C PHE A 225 5.78 -9.28 -16.98
N PHE A 226 4.65 -8.79 -16.44
CA PHE A 226 4.62 -7.70 -15.47
C PHE A 226 4.37 -8.17 -14.03
N LYS A 227 4.42 -9.49 -13.77
CA LYS A 227 4.14 -10.12 -12.46
C LYS A 227 2.75 -9.81 -11.89
N ALA A 228 1.85 -9.23 -12.69
CA ALA A 228 0.51 -8.83 -12.28
C ALA A 228 -0.28 -10.04 -11.76
N LYS A 229 -0.21 -11.19 -12.44
CA LYS A 229 -0.94 -12.40 -12.06
C LYS A 229 -0.39 -12.99 -10.77
N LYS A 230 0.95 -13.05 -10.63
CA LYS A 230 1.60 -13.48 -9.39
C LYS A 230 1.18 -12.61 -8.20
N ILE A 231 1.15 -11.28 -8.37
CA ILE A 231 0.75 -10.34 -7.32
C ILE A 231 -0.72 -10.48 -6.97
N THR A 232 -1.61 -10.59 -7.95
CA THR A 232 -3.03 -10.86 -7.70
C THR A 232 -3.22 -12.14 -6.92
N LEU A 233 -2.57 -13.24 -7.32
CA LEU A 233 -2.68 -14.51 -6.61
C LEU A 233 -2.17 -14.43 -5.17
N ASN A 234 -1.00 -13.82 -4.96
CA ASN A 234 -0.42 -13.66 -3.62
C ASN A 234 -1.25 -12.72 -2.74
N SER A 235 -1.78 -11.64 -3.30
CA SER A 235 -2.64 -10.69 -2.59
C SER A 235 -3.95 -11.34 -2.17
N GLN A 236 -4.59 -12.09 -3.06
CA GLN A 236 -5.81 -12.85 -2.77
C GLN A 236 -5.57 -13.96 -1.76
N LYS A 237 -4.44 -14.66 -1.84
CA LYS A 237 -4.04 -15.69 -0.86
C LYS A 237 -3.84 -15.08 0.53
N LEU A 238 -3.14 -13.96 0.63
CA LEU A 238 -2.94 -13.29 1.91
C LEU A 238 -4.27 -12.75 2.47
N MET A 239 -5.09 -12.14 1.60
CA MET A 239 -6.42 -11.67 1.96
C MET A 239 -7.29 -12.82 2.49
N SER A 240 -7.27 -13.99 1.86
CA SER A 240 -8.08 -15.14 2.29
C SER A 240 -7.63 -15.72 3.63
N ILE A 241 -6.32 -15.79 3.88
CA ILE A 241 -5.78 -16.22 5.18
C ILE A 241 -6.23 -15.26 6.29
N LEU A 242 -6.07 -13.95 6.08
CA LEU A 242 -6.46 -12.95 7.08
C LEU A 242 -7.99 -12.90 7.27
N ALA A 243 -8.76 -13.06 6.20
CA ALA A 243 -10.22 -13.17 6.28
C ALA A 243 -10.67 -14.40 7.09
N MET A 244 -9.97 -15.53 6.98
CA MET A 244 -10.25 -16.71 7.81
C MET A 244 -10.09 -16.41 9.30
N TYR A 245 -9.07 -15.61 9.68
CA TYR A 245 -8.91 -15.19 11.06
C TYR A 245 -10.03 -14.26 11.51
N VAL A 246 -10.48 -13.33 10.67
CA VAL A 246 -11.68 -12.52 10.94
C VAL A 246 -12.87 -13.43 11.21
N ASP A 247 -13.15 -14.39 10.33
CA ASP A 247 -14.31 -15.27 10.44
C ASP A 247 -14.23 -16.19 11.67
N LYS A 248 -13.03 -16.67 12.03
CA LYS A 248 -12.80 -17.58 13.17
C LYS A 248 -12.82 -16.86 14.52
N LYS A 249 -12.27 -15.64 14.58
CA LYS A 249 -12.13 -14.86 15.82
C LYS A 249 -13.30 -13.93 16.09
N LYS A 250 -14.19 -13.72 15.10
CA LYS A 250 -15.43 -12.98 15.29
C LYS A 250 -16.28 -13.68 16.35
N ARG A 251 -16.28 -13.10 17.55
CA ARG A 251 -17.17 -13.48 18.64
C ARG A 251 -18.42 -12.63 18.59
N ASP A 252 -19.52 -13.16 19.11
CA ASP A 252 -20.65 -12.31 19.43
C ASP A 252 -20.21 -11.29 20.48
N VAL A 253 -20.61 -10.03 20.30
CA VAL A 253 -20.15 -8.93 21.18
C VAL A 253 -20.53 -9.18 22.65
N GLY A 254 -21.58 -9.97 22.90
CA GLY A 254 -21.98 -10.39 24.25
C GLY A 254 -20.98 -11.31 24.96
N ASP A 255 -20.11 -11.99 24.20
CA ASP A 255 -19.12 -12.96 24.70
C ASP A 255 -17.72 -12.34 24.87
N ILE A 256 -17.55 -11.05 24.52
CA ILE A 256 -16.27 -10.34 24.64
C ILE A 256 -16.14 -9.81 26.08
N THR A 257 -15.39 -10.53 26.90
CA THR A 257 -15.08 -10.15 28.29
C THR A 257 -13.87 -9.23 28.41
N GLU A 258 -12.92 -9.34 27.47
CA GLU A 258 -11.70 -8.53 27.39
C GLU A 258 -11.36 -8.26 25.92
N ILE A 259 -10.93 -7.03 25.63
CA ILE A 259 -10.53 -6.62 24.28
C ILE A 259 -9.02 -6.88 24.13
N ASP A 260 -8.67 -8.08 23.67
CA ASP A 260 -7.28 -8.53 23.53
C ASP A 260 -6.74 -8.44 22.09
N ASN A 261 -7.63 -8.18 21.11
CA ASN A 261 -7.28 -8.10 19.70
C ASN A 261 -8.13 -7.08 18.92
N PHE A 262 -7.62 -6.67 17.75
CA PHE A 262 -8.23 -5.65 16.90
C PHE A 262 -9.61 -6.03 16.37
N ILE A 263 -9.83 -7.31 16.02
CA ILE A 263 -11.11 -7.80 15.47
C ILE A 263 -12.24 -7.55 16.47
N ASP A 264 -12.05 -7.92 17.73
CA ASP A 264 -13.04 -7.73 18.78
C ASP A 264 -13.33 -6.24 19.03
N ALA A 265 -12.28 -5.41 19.08
CA ALA A 265 -12.42 -3.97 19.25
C ALA A 265 -13.23 -3.32 18.11
N TYR A 266 -12.98 -3.73 16.87
CA TYR A 266 -13.71 -3.25 15.70
C TYR A 266 -15.17 -3.70 15.72
N MET A 267 -15.44 -4.96 16.09
CA MET A 267 -16.80 -5.50 16.20
C MET A 267 -17.63 -4.78 17.27
N ILE A 268 -17.00 -4.38 18.38
CA ILE A 268 -17.63 -3.56 19.42
C ILE A 268 -18.02 -2.18 18.87
N GLU A 269 -17.12 -1.49 18.18
CA GLU A 269 -17.40 -0.17 17.59
C GLU A 269 -18.50 -0.25 16.52
N LYS A 270 -18.44 -1.27 15.64
CA LYS A 270 -19.50 -1.54 14.67
C LYS A 270 -20.87 -1.71 15.35
N ASN A 271 -20.95 -2.56 16.38
CA ASN A 271 -22.21 -2.82 17.09
C ASN A 271 -22.75 -1.57 17.81
N LYS A 272 -21.87 -0.68 18.31
CA LYS A 272 -22.30 0.62 18.87
C LYS A 272 -22.98 1.49 17.80
N HIS A 273 -22.43 1.54 16.60
CA HIS A 273 -23.01 2.29 15.48
C HIS A 273 -24.35 1.69 15.05
N ASP A 274 -24.42 0.36 14.91
CA ASP A 274 -25.65 -0.35 14.54
C ASP A 274 -26.78 -0.11 15.56
N LYS A 275 -26.49 -0.22 16.87
CA LYS A 275 -27.45 0.03 17.95
C LYS A 275 -27.93 1.48 18.01
N ALA A 276 -27.07 2.42 17.62
CA ALA A 276 -27.42 3.83 17.52
C ALA A 276 -28.23 4.17 16.25
N GLY A 277 -28.44 3.21 15.34
CA GLY A 277 -29.13 3.43 14.08
C GLY A 277 -28.36 4.35 13.12
N LEU A 278 -27.04 4.44 13.27
CA LEU A 278 -26.19 5.28 12.43
C LEU A 278 -25.86 4.55 11.12
N SER A 279 -25.97 5.25 10.00
CA SER A 279 -25.40 4.76 8.74
C SER A 279 -23.88 4.72 8.89
N THR A 280 -23.28 3.56 8.63
CA THR A 280 -21.86 3.32 8.88
C THR A 280 -21.22 2.55 7.73
N SER A 281 -19.95 2.89 7.44
CA SER A 281 -19.07 2.14 6.53
C SER A 281 -18.35 0.97 7.21
N LEU A 282 -18.62 0.76 8.51
CA LEU A 282 -18.07 -0.35 9.28
C LEU A 282 -18.75 -1.66 8.87
N ASP A 283 -18.26 -2.28 7.81
CA ASP A 283 -18.70 -3.60 7.35
C ASP A 283 -17.58 -4.65 7.43
N GLU A 284 -17.95 -5.89 7.14
CA GLU A 284 -17.05 -7.04 7.24
C GLU A 284 -15.96 -7.06 6.17
N ASP A 285 -16.26 -6.62 4.95
CA ASP A 285 -15.23 -6.53 3.90
C ASP A 285 -14.22 -5.43 4.24
N SER A 286 -14.69 -4.31 4.82
CA SER A 286 -13.83 -3.24 5.33
C SER A 286 -12.93 -3.75 6.44
N LEU A 287 -13.44 -4.57 7.37
CA LEU A 287 -12.62 -5.21 8.39
C LEU A 287 -11.56 -6.13 7.77
N LYS A 288 -11.94 -7.00 6.84
CA LYS A 288 -11.02 -7.92 6.12
C LYS A 288 -9.92 -7.14 5.40
N LYS A 289 -10.30 -6.04 4.72
CA LYS A 289 -9.37 -5.14 4.03
C LYS A 289 -8.43 -4.42 4.99
N ILE A 290 -8.94 -3.93 6.13
CA ILE A 290 -8.13 -3.27 7.17
C ILE A 290 -7.12 -4.24 7.78
N MET A 291 -7.52 -5.47 8.06
CA MET A 291 -6.61 -6.51 8.56
C MET A 291 -5.45 -6.74 7.59
N PHE A 292 -5.75 -6.83 6.30
CA PHE A 292 -4.73 -6.91 5.25
C PHE A 292 -3.80 -5.69 5.22
N GLU A 293 -4.36 -4.47 5.22
CA GLU A 293 -3.58 -3.25 5.15
C GLU A 293 -2.69 -3.04 6.39
N LEU A 294 -3.22 -3.29 7.60
CA LEU A 294 -2.47 -3.16 8.85
C LEU A 294 -1.35 -4.20 8.94
N PHE A 295 -1.61 -5.44 8.51
CA PHE A 295 -0.59 -6.49 8.48
C PHE A 295 0.54 -6.14 7.50
N MET A 296 0.20 -5.80 6.25
CA MET A 296 1.20 -5.42 5.23
C MET A 296 2.02 -4.20 5.66
N ALA A 297 1.34 -3.14 6.12
CA ALA A 297 2.00 -1.90 6.53
C ALA A 297 2.89 -2.11 7.76
N GLY A 298 2.39 -2.81 8.79
CA GLY A 298 3.10 -3.06 10.03
C GLY A 298 4.34 -3.94 9.85
N THR A 299 4.23 -4.96 9.00
CA THR A 299 5.31 -5.91 8.73
C THR A 299 6.42 -5.30 7.89
N GLU A 300 6.13 -4.86 6.66
CA GLU A 300 7.19 -4.53 5.68
C GLU A 300 7.99 -3.29 6.11
N THR A 301 7.30 -2.24 6.57
CA THR A 301 7.94 -0.94 6.86
C THR A 301 8.85 -1.00 8.09
N SER A 302 8.36 -1.59 9.17
CA SER A 302 9.10 -1.68 10.43
C SER A 302 10.26 -2.68 10.32
N SER A 303 10.04 -3.83 9.68
CA SER A 303 11.10 -4.83 9.48
C SER A 303 12.21 -4.30 8.57
N THR A 304 11.88 -3.62 7.47
CA THR A 304 12.86 -2.97 6.59
C THR A 304 13.64 -1.91 7.36
N THR A 305 12.97 -1.05 8.13
CA THR A 305 13.64 0.01 8.90
C THR A 305 14.62 -0.56 9.93
N ILE A 306 14.21 -1.59 10.67
CA ILE A 306 15.08 -2.24 11.66
C ILE A 306 16.24 -2.95 10.96
N TYR A 307 15.99 -3.61 9.83
CA TYR A 307 17.05 -4.26 9.06
C TYR A 307 18.10 -3.26 8.54
N TRP A 308 17.71 -2.04 8.17
CA TRP A 308 18.66 -0.98 7.81
C TRP A 308 19.56 -0.52 8.98
N CYS A 309 19.14 -0.77 10.23
CA CYS A 309 19.93 -0.42 11.42
C CYS A 309 20.94 -1.51 11.82
N VAL A 310 20.81 -2.73 11.29
CA VAL A 310 21.69 -3.88 11.56
C VAL A 310 22.79 -3.94 10.50
#